data_AF-A0A7J2X9G3-F1
#
_entry.id   AF-A0A7J2X9G3-F1
#
_cell.length_a   1.000
_cell.length_b   1.000
_cell.length_c   1.000
_cell.angle_alpha   90.00
_cell.angle_beta   90.00
_cell.angle_gamma   90.00
#
_symmetry.space_group_name_H-M   'P 1'
#
loop_
_entity.id
_entity.type
_entity.pdbx_description
1 polymer ?
#
loop_
_entity_poly.entity_id
_entity_poly.type
_entity_poly.pdbx_seq_one_letter_code
_entity_poly.pdbx_strand_id
1 'polypeptide(L)'
;MKYILRGTADTANSDWQMHMFRTHEILRKFFEGCYTPKDFYDRVNECIEDAKFFPDIWIAYFLPRLVYLVEDGHARMWCTQQVMLLAAGVKAVFSHWDEKLQRYVLNEGIGDFRFEFWDSCDETMLIPIRSSHLQLVVDTWNGDTMPMGYEKLEIDPWMNQFREWKPENEKHPGIVSIMYTSEENEFGRN
;
A
#
# COMPACT_ATOMS: atom_id res chain seq x y z
N MET A 1 12.23 -4.80 -21.74
CA MET A 1 12.21 -4.40 -20.32
C MET A 1 11.65 -2.98 -20.27
N LYS A 2 10.36 -2.81 -19.94
CA LYS A 2 9.79 -1.47 -19.72
C LYS A 2 10.34 -0.98 -18.38
N TYR A 3 11.05 0.15 -18.39
CA TYR A 3 11.45 0.82 -17.15
C TYR A 3 10.17 1.27 -16.44
N ILE A 4 9.78 0.56 -15.38
CA ILE A 4 8.79 1.06 -14.44
C ILE A 4 9.49 2.21 -13.71
N LEU A 5 9.08 3.45 -14.02
CA LEU A 5 9.47 4.61 -13.22
C LEU A 5 9.05 4.31 -11.79
N ARG A 6 9.98 4.42 -10.83
CA ARG A 6 9.66 4.24 -9.41
C ARG A 6 8.51 5.18 -9.03
N GLY A 7 7.32 4.62 -8.82
CA GLY A 7 6.13 5.37 -8.44
C GLY A 7 6.25 5.86 -6.99
N THR A 8 5.50 6.90 -6.63
CA THR A 8 5.33 7.35 -5.24
C THR A 8 5.01 6.19 -4.29
N ALA A 9 4.21 5.25 -4.76
CA ALA A 9 3.81 4.02 -4.07
C ALA A 9 4.98 3.13 -3.61
N ASP A 10 6.15 3.16 -4.25
CA ASP A 10 7.32 2.38 -3.82
C ASP A 10 7.78 2.74 -2.40
N THR A 11 7.45 3.95 -1.95
CA THR A 11 7.71 4.43 -0.59
C THR A 11 7.07 3.52 0.47
N ALA A 12 5.91 2.92 0.18
CA ALA A 12 5.24 1.99 1.09
C ALA A 12 6.05 0.72 1.37
N ASN A 13 6.95 0.33 0.45
CA ASN A 13 7.82 -0.83 0.61
C ASN A 13 9.26 -0.47 1.03
N SER A 14 9.56 0.80 1.34
CA SER A 14 10.92 1.21 1.66
C SER A 14 11.36 0.80 3.09
N ASP A 15 12.30 -0.14 3.19
CA ASP A 15 12.89 -0.56 4.47
C ASP A 15 13.51 0.62 5.24
N TRP A 16 14.20 1.51 4.53
CA TRP A 16 14.79 2.70 5.11
C TRP A 16 13.73 3.60 5.75
N GLN A 17 12.62 3.87 5.06
CA GLN A 17 11.55 4.70 5.63
C GLN A 17 10.82 4.01 6.76
N MET A 18 10.61 2.69 6.69
CA MET A 18 10.04 1.89 7.78
C MET A 18 10.89 1.95 9.05
N HIS A 19 12.21 1.94 8.91
CA HIS A 19 13.15 1.97 10.03
C HIS A 19 13.33 3.39 10.63
N MET A 20 13.01 4.44 9.87
CA MET A 20 13.13 5.82 10.34
C MET A 20 12.07 6.17 11.39
N PHE A 21 12.44 7.03 12.35
CA PHE A 21 11.52 7.71 13.27
C PHE A 21 10.43 6.82 13.90
N ARG A 22 10.76 5.56 14.21
CA ARG A 22 9.81 4.58 14.77
C ARG A 22 8.57 4.33 13.88
N THR A 23 8.66 4.62 12.58
CA THR A 23 7.57 4.49 11.60
C THR A 23 6.95 3.09 11.64
N HIS A 24 7.77 2.04 11.64
CA HIS A 24 7.31 0.67 11.80
C HIS A 24 6.52 0.43 13.09
N GLU A 25 6.99 0.93 14.23
CA GLU A 25 6.31 0.74 15.53
C GLU A 25 4.94 1.43 15.55
N ILE A 26 4.87 2.65 15.02
CA ILE A 26 3.63 3.43 14.95
C ILE A 26 2.63 2.74 14.03
N LEU A 27 3.06 2.29 12.84
CA LEU A 27 2.20 1.52 11.92
C LEU A 27 1.68 0.23 12.56
N ARG A 28 2.57 -0.55 13.20
CA ARG A 28 2.19 -1.80 13.85
C ARG A 28 1.18 -1.58 14.97
N LYS A 29 1.31 -0.49 15.73
CA LYS A 29 0.32 -0.09 16.74
C LYS A 29 -0.99 0.38 16.10
N PHE A 30 -0.91 1.20 15.06
CA PHE A 30 -2.09 1.72 14.36
C PHE A 30 -2.93 0.60 13.73
N PHE A 31 -2.29 -0.44 13.20
CA PHE A 31 -2.95 -1.61 12.62
C PHE A 31 -3.04 -2.82 13.58
N GLU A 32 -2.90 -2.59 14.89
CA GLU A 32 -3.05 -3.67 15.87
C GLU A 32 -4.43 -4.34 15.74
N GLY A 33 -4.41 -5.68 15.63
CA GLY A 33 -5.60 -6.52 15.45
C GLY A 33 -6.09 -6.67 14.01
N CYS A 34 -5.39 -6.12 13.01
CA CYS A 34 -5.75 -6.29 11.59
C CYS A 34 -5.09 -7.54 11.00
N TYR A 35 -5.87 -8.38 10.30
CA TYR A 35 -5.38 -9.67 9.75
C TYR A 35 -5.78 -9.93 8.29
N THR A 36 -6.84 -9.29 7.81
CA THR A 36 -7.37 -9.44 6.45
C THR A 36 -7.27 -8.11 5.70
N PRO A 37 -7.25 -8.09 4.36
CA PRO A 37 -7.22 -6.84 3.60
C PRO A 37 -8.35 -5.87 4.01
N LYS A 38 -9.51 -6.43 4.39
CA LYS A 38 -10.65 -5.65 4.86
C LYS A 38 -10.38 -4.97 6.20
N ASP A 39 -9.72 -5.63 7.16
CA ASP A 39 -9.41 -5.03 8.46
C ASP A 39 -8.50 -3.81 8.30
N PHE A 40 -7.49 -3.92 7.44
CA PHE A 40 -6.59 -2.80 7.12
C PHE A 40 -7.37 -1.66 6.46
N TYR A 41 -8.20 -1.97 5.46
CA TYR A 41 -9.05 -1.00 4.77
C TYR A 41 -9.98 -0.25 5.73
N ASP A 42 -10.75 -0.99 6.53
CA ASP A 42 -11.67 -0.43 7.52
C ASP A 42 -10.93 0.46 8.53
N ARG A 43 -9.77 0.00 9.04
CA ARG A 43 -8.95 0.78 9.99
C ARG A 43 -8.53 2.12 9.42
N VAL A 44 -8.12 2.17 8.15
CA VAL A 44 -7.76 3.43 7.49
C VAL A 44 -9.00 4.30 7.37
N ASN A 45 -10.08 3.78 6.78
CA ASN A 45 -11.32 4.54 6.55
C ASN A 45 -11.98 5.08 7.82
N GLU A 46 -11.88 4.39 8.95
CA GLU A 46 -12.46 4.84 10.23
C GLU A 46 -11.65 5.97 10.89
N CYS A 47 -10.35 6.08 10.58
CA CYS A 47 -9.42 6.93 11.31
C CYS A 47 -8.99 8.19 10.53
N ILE A 48 -9.35 8.31 9.26
CA ILE A 48 -8.95 9.43 8.41
C ILE A 48 -10.17 10.17 7.84
N GLU A 49 -9.97 11.43 7.49
CA GLU A 49 -10.90 12.19 6.66
C GLU A 49 -10.35 12.33 5.24
N ASP A 50 -11.22 12.43 4.24
CA ASP A 50 -10.77 12.71 2.87
C ASP A 50 -10.22 14.14 2.75
N ALA A 51 -9.02 14.25 2.17
CA ALA A 51 -8.40 15.54 1.92
C ALA A 51 -9.15 16.33 0.82
N LYS A 52 -9.43 17.61 1.08
CA LYS A 52 -10.17 18.49 0.16
C LYS A 52 -9.29 19.44 -0.66
N PHE A 53 -7.98 19.52 -0.36
CA PHE A 53 -7.06 20.50 -0.94
C PHE A 53 -5.77 19.87 -1.51
N PHE A 54 -5.26 20.50 -2.56
CA PHE A 54 -4.16 20.03 -3.41
C PHE A 54 -2.74 19.90 -2.81
N PRO A 55 -2.30 20.67 -1.79
CA PRO A 55 -0.88 20.70 -1.44
C PRO A 55 -0.39 19.47 -0.69
N ASP A 56 -1.29 18.58 -0.25
CA ASP A 56 -0.92 17.46 0.62
C ASP A 56 -0.35 16.25 -0.13
N ILE A 57 -0.46 16.19 -1.46
CA ILE A 57 0.08 15.09 -2.28
C ILE A 57 1.60 14.90 -2.10
N TRP A 58 2.34 15.96 -1.78
CA TRP A 58 3.79 15.89 -1.54
C TRP A 58 4.16 15.04 -0.31
N ILE A 59 3.22 14.82 0.61
CA ILE A 59 3.42 13.93 1.78
C ILE A 59 3.54 12.47 1.34
N ALA A 60 3.00 12.11 0.17
CA ALA A 60 3.10 10.75 -0.38
C ALA A 60 4.54 10.35 -0.76
N TYR A 61 5.52 11.24 -0.73
CA TYR A 61 6.93 10.88 -0.95
C TYR A 61 7.67 10.49 0.33
N PHE A 62 7.03 10.62 1.50
CA PHE A 62 7.69 10.39 2.79
C PHE A 62 6.76 9.72 3.82
N LEU A 63 6.87 8.40 3.91
CA LEU A 63 6.10 7.52 4.77
C LEU A 63 6.12 7.93 6.25
N PRO A 64 7.27 8.29 6.88
CA PRO A 64 7.25 8.66 8.30
C PRO A 64 6.31 9.83 8.58
N ARG A 65 6.30 10.85 7.70
CA ARG A 65 5.38 11.99 7.84
C ARG A 65 3.93 11.58 7.66
N LEU A 66 3.64 10.66 6.75
CA LEU A 66 2.29 10.13 6.59
C LEU A 66 1.80 9.42 7.87
N VAL A 67 2.67 8.61 8.46
CA VAL A 67 2.38 7.82 9.66
C VAL A 67 2.18 8.72 10.89
N TYR A 68 2.98 9.77 11.04
CA TYR A 68 2.79 10.75 12.12
C TYR A 68 1.44 11.48 12.03
N LEU A 69 0.92 11.77 10.83
CA LEU A 69 -0.39 12.40 10.70
C LEU A 69 -1.53 11.51 11.23
N VAL A 70 -1.38 10.19 11.09
CA VAL A 70 -2.33 9.21 11.65
C VAL A 70 -2.19 9.16 13.17
N GLU A 71 -0.96 9.10 13.67
CA GLU A 71 -0.69 9.09 15.12
C GLU A 71 -1.26 10.34 15.82
N ASP A 72 -1.13 11.50 15.18
CA ASP A 72 -1.62 12.78 15.68
C ASP A 72 -3.15 12.94 15.59
N GLY A 73 -3.87 11.99 14.97
CA GLY A 73 -5.33 12.05 14.82
C GLY A 73 -5.84 13.14 13.87
N HIS A 74 -4.97 13.66 13.01
CA HIS A 74 -5.25 14.74 12.05
C HIS A 74 -5.06 14.28 10.60
N ALA A 75 -5.27 13.00 10.34
CA ALA A 75 -5.07 12.41 9.03
C ALA A 75 -6.18 12.84 8.06
N ARG A 76 -5.91 13.89 7.27
CA ARG A 76 -6.63 14.16 6.02
C ARG A 76 -5.81 13.62 4.87
N MET A 77 -6.31 12.60 4.18
CA MET A 77 -5.52 11.86 3.20
C MET A 77 -6.22 11.73 1.85
N TRP A 78 -5.40 11.71 0.81
CA TRP A 78 -5.78 11.36 -0.56
C TRP A 78 -5.72 9.85 -0.77
N CYS A 79 -6.48 9.31 -1.70
CA CYS A 79 -6.49 7.88 -2.06
C CYS A 79 -5.07 7.28 -2.21
N THR A 80 -4.14 7.98 -2.89
CA THR A 80 -2.72 7.59 -2.98
C THR A 80 -2.07 7.35 -1.62
N GLN A 81 -2.29 8.26 -0.67
CA GLN A 81 -1.74 8.14 0.67
C GLN A 81 -2.40 7.01 1.44
N GLN A 82 -3.70 6.82 1.26
CA GLN A 82 -4.47 5.74 1.88
C GLN A 82 -3.94 4.37 1.43
N VAL A 83 -3.77 4.14 0.12
CA VAL A 83 -3.21 2.87 -0.39
C VAL A 83 -1.76 2.62 0.05
N MET A 84 -0.96 3.69 0.15
CA MET A 84 0.40 3.59 0.68
C MET A 84 0.42 3.22 2.17
N LEU A 85 -0.47 3.83 2.96
CA LEU A 85 -0.61 3.53 4.38
C LEU A 85 -1.08 2.10 4.60
N LEU A 86 -2.01 1.61 3.78
CA LEU A 86 -2.47 0.22 3.78
C LEU A 86 -1.30 -0.75 3.54
N ALA A 87 -0.59 -0.59 2.42
CA ALA A 87 0.51 -1.48 2.07
C ALA A 87 1.67 -1.44 3.10
N ALA A 88 2.05 -0.25 3.57
CA ALA A 88 3.06 -0.10 4.62
C ALA A 88 2.60 -0.71 5.95
N GLY A 89 1.32 -0.60 6.27
CA GLY A 89 0.68 -1.22 7.43
C GLY A 89 0.79 -2.74 7.41
N VAL A 90 0.46 -3.36 6.27
CA VAL A 90 0.61 -4.82 6.08
C VAL A 90 2.06 -5.23 6.36
N LYS A 91 3.03 -4.52 5.76
CA LYS A 91 4.46 -4.77 6.01
C LYS A 91 4.78 -4.67 7.50
N ALA A 92 4.32 -3.63 8.19
CA ALA A 92 4.62 -3.40 9.59
C ALA A 92 4.05 -4.49 10.53
N VAL A 93 2.84 -4.96 10.25
CA VAL A 93 2.17 -5.98 11.08
C VAL A 93 2.80 -7.35 10.89
N PHE A 94 3.14 -7.69 9.65
CA PHE A 94 3.53 -9.05 9.27
C PHE A 94 5.03 -9.28 9.10
N SER A 95 5.87 -8.26 9.32
CA SER A 95 7.32 -8.40 9.25
C SER A 95 8.01 -7.94 10.53
N HIS A 96 9.30 -8.25 10.63
CA HIS A 96 10.23 -7.72 11.62
C HIS A 96 11.56 -7.37 10.95
N TRP A 97 12.35 -6.52 11.60
CA TRP A 97 13.70 -6.20 11.14
C TRP A 97 14.66 -7.34 11.44
N ASP A 98 15.33 -7.85 10.40
CA ASP A 98 16.42 -8.80 10.55
C ASP A 98 17.76 -8.06 10.50
N GLU A 99 18.47 -8.03 11.63
CA GLU A 99 19.76 -7.33 11.75
C GLU A 99 20.87 -7.95 10.89
N LYS A 100 20.79 -9.23 10.56
CA LYS A 100 21.81 -9.90 9.74
C LYS A 100 21.62 -9.57 8.27
N LEU A 101 20.38 -9.57 7.81
CA LEU A 101 20.01 -9.28 6.43
C LEU A 101 19.83 -7.78 6.16
N GLN A 102 19.77 -6.96 7.22
CA GLN A 102 19.55 -5.51 7.16
C GLN A 102 18.31 -5.16 6.32
N ARG A 103 17.22 -5.90 6.55
CA ARG A 103 15.93 -5.74 5.86
C ARG A 103 14.76 -6.22 6.71
N TYR A 104 13.55 -5.82 6.33
CA TYR A 104 12.34 -6.41 6.91
C TYR A 104 12.06 -7.79 6.29
N VAL A 105 11.84 -8.79 7.12
CA VAL A 105 11.48 -10.17 6.72
C VAL A 105 10.17 -10.58 7.38
N LEU A 106 9.44 -11.48 6.72
CA LEU A 106 8.16 -11.97 7.23
C LEU A 106 8.32 -12.63 8.61
N ASN A 107 7.31 -12.42 9.45
CA ASN A 107 7.17 -13.14 10.71
C ASN A 107 6.95 -14.63 10.45
N GLU A 108 7.38 -15.47 11.39
CA GLU A 108 7.18 -16.92 11.29
C GLU A 108 5.69 -17.26 11.14
N GLY A 109 5.38 -18.14 10.19
CA GLY A 109 4.00 -18.59 9.90
C GLY A 109 3.17 -17.63 9.05
N ILE A 110 3.73 -16.50 8.62
CA ILE A 110 3.09 -15.61 7.64
C ILE A 110 3.55 -15.99 6.23
N GLY A 111 2.59 -16.20 5.33
CA GLY A 111 2.88 -16.43 3.92
C GLY A 111 3.04 -15.13 3.12
N ASP A 112 3.38 -15.27 1.84
CA ASP A 112 3.66 -14.15 0.96
C ASP A 112 2.50 -13.16 0.73
N PHE A 113 2.83 -11.91 0.45
CA PHE A 113 1.92 -10.87 0.01
C PHE A 113 2.39 -10.25 -1.30
N ARG A 114 1.44 -9.92 -2.19
CA ARG A 114 1.73 -9.16 -3.41
C ARG A 114 0.63 -8.14 -3.67
N PHE A 115 1.04 -6.88 -3.78
CA PHE A 115 0.19 -5.72 -4.05
C PHE A 115 0.65 -5.00 -5.32
N GLU A 116 -0.30 -4.73 -6.20
CA GLU A 116 -0.10 -3.88 -7.36
C GLU A 116 -0.74 -2.52 -7.11
N PHE A 117 0.01 -1.46 -7.33
CA PHE A 117 -0.51 -0.10 -7.31
C PHE A 117 -0.85 0.29 -8.74
N TRP A 118 -2.11 0.60 -8.97
CA TRP A 118 -2.63 0.96 -10.29
C TRP A 118 -3.05 2.42 -10.29
N ASP A 119 -2.57 3.16 -11.30
CA ASP A 119 -3.18 4.44 -11.67
C ASP A 119 -4.57 4.15 -12.24
N SER A 120 -5.58 4.90 -11.78
CA SER A 120 -6.90 4.92 -12.40
C SER A 120 -7.31 6.34 -12.76
N CYS A 121 -7.83 6.53 -13.96
CA CYS A 121 -8.32 7.82 -14.40
C CYS A 121 -9.83 7.95 -14.15
N ASP A 122 -10.22 8.55 -13.05
CA ASP A 122 -11.57 9.11 -12.95
C ASP A 122 -11.64 10.39 -13.81
N GLU A 123 -12.38 10.31 -14.91
CA GLU A 123 -12.60 11.43 -15.85
C GLU A 123 -13.36 12.60 -15.23
N THR A 124 -14.01 12.40 -14.09
CA THR A 124 -14.69 13.47 -13.35
C THR A 124 -13.73 14.32 -12.51
N MET A 125 -12.47 13.88 -12.33
CA MET A 125 -11.44 14.63 -11.61
C MET A 125 -10.83 15.75 -12.46
N LEU A 126 -10.61 16.91 -11.83
CA LEU A 126 -9.89 18.04 -12.45
C LEU A 126 -8.41 17.70 -12.66
N ILE A 127 -7.82 18.09 -13.80
CA ILE A 127 -6.37 17.99 -14.01
C ILE A 127 -5.68 18.99 -13.03
N PRO A 128 -4.63 18.60 -12.27
CA PRO A 128 -3.84 17.36 -12.35
C PRO A 128 -4.22 16.20 -11.39
N ILE A 129 -5.35 16.28 -10.67
CA ILE A 129 -5.81 15.27 -9.69
C ILE A 129 -5.96 13.90 -10.35
N ARG A 130 -6.47 13.91 -11.59
CA ARG A 130 -6.69 12.71 -12.40
C ARG A 130 -5.44 11.83 -12.54
N SER A 131 -4.23 12.40 -12.47
CA SER A 131 -2.96 11.66 -12.58
C SER A 131 -2.41 11.19 -11.23
N SER A 132 -3.19 11.33 -10.15
CA SER A 132 -2.77 11.02 -8.78
C SER A 132 -3.69 10.04 -8.07
N HIS A 133 -4.71 9.52 -8.74
CA HIS A 133 -5.56 8.48 -8.16
C HIS A 133 -4.85 7.15 -8.25
N LEU A 134 -4.70 6.49 -7.10
CA LEU A 134 -4.16 5.16 -6.99
C LEU A 134 -5.14 4.25 -6.27
N GLN A 135 -5.28 3.06 -6.82
CA GLN A 135 -5.96 1.92 -6.20
C GLN A 135 -4.95 0.81 -5.92
N LEU A 136 -5.26 0.01 -4.89
CA LEU A 136 -4.46 -1.13 -4.49
C LEU A 136 -5.15 -2.41 -4.96
N VAL A 137 -4.43 -3.23 -5.73
CA VAL A 137 -4.91 -4.53 -6.16
C VAL A 137 -4.10 -5.60 -5.42
N VAL A 138 -4.78 -6.35 -4.56
CA VAL A 138 -4.23 -7.47 -3.80
C VAL A 138 -4.23 -8.71 -4.69
N ASP A 139 -3.04 -9.15 -5.05
CA ASP A 139 -2.79 -10.30 -5.92
C ASP A 139 -2.48 -11.58 -5.13
N THR A 140 -1.80 -11.44 -3.99
CA THR A 140 -1.51 -12.57 -3.09
C THR A 140 -1.67 -12.09 -1.66
N TRP A 141 -2.30 -12.91 -0.82
CA TRP A 141 -2.46 -12.63 0.60
C TRP A 141 -2.13 -13.84 1.46
N ASN A 142 -1.17 -13.67 2.37
CA ASN A 142 -0.76 -14.67 3.35
C ASN A 142 -0.43 -16.04 2.72
N GLY A 143 0.30 -16.03 1.60
CA GLY A 143 0.73 -17.22 0.87
C GLY A 143 -0.38 -17.92 0.10
N ASP A 144 -1.63 -17.45 0.19
CA ASP A 144 -2.70 -17.91 -0.67
C ASP A 144 -2.56 -17.24 -2.03
N THR A 145 -2.14 -18.04 -3.00
CA THR A 145 -2.09 -17.67 -4.43
C THR A 145 -3.44 -17.87 -5.11
N MET A 146 -4.44 -18.42 -4.39
CA MET A 146 -5.81 -18.47 -4.89
C MET A 146 -6.57 -17.18 -4.55
N PRO A 147 -7.24 -16.59 -5.55
CA PRO A 147 -7.97 -15.35 -5.38
C PRO A 147 -9.30 -15.54 -4.63
N MET A 148 -9.70 -14.51 -3.87
CA MET A 148 -11.04 -14.39 -3.30
C MET A 148 -12.12 -14.01 -4.36
N GLY A 149 -12.05 -14.54 -5.59
CA GLY A 149 -12.90 -14.16 -6.74
C GLY A 149 -12.19 -14.38 -8.08
N TYR A 150 -12.61 -13.71 -9.17
CA TYR A 150 -11.85 -13.62 -10.42
C TYR A 150 -10.53 -12.88 -10.16
N GLU A 151 -9.59 -13.64 -9.62
CA GLU A 151 -8.14 -13.47 -9.62
C GLU A 151 -7.53 -12.39 -8.73
N LYS A 152 -8.18 -11.25 -8.42
CA LYS A 152 -7.61 -10.27 -7.47
C LYS A 152 -8.67 -9.47 -6.71
N LEU A 153 -8.28 -8.88 -5.59
CA LEU A 153 -9.13 -7.96 -4.81
C LEU A 153 -8.68 -6.51 -5.05
N GLU A 154 -9.62 -5.65 -5.40
CA GLU A 154 -9.43 -4.21 -5.55
C GLU A 154 -9.83 -3.47 -4.28
N ILE A 155 -8.98 -2.53 -3.89
CA ILE A 155 -9.24 -1.53 -2.87
C ILE A 155 -9.07 -0.16 -3.52
N ASP A 156 -10.18 0.53 -3.78
CA ASP A 156 -10.21 1.90 -4.29
C ASP A 156 -10.75 2.82 -3.17
N PRO A 157 -9.87 3.56 -2.48
CA PRO A 157 -10.32 4.47 -1.44
C PRO A 157 -11.00 5.74 -1.97
N TRP A 158 -10.75 6.16 -3.22
CA TRP A 158 -11.44 7.32 -3.81
C TRP A 158 -12.93 7.01 -4.03
N MET A 159 -13.22 5.84 -4.58
CA MET A 159 -14.59 5.39 -4.83
C MET A 159 -15.23 4.75 -3.58
N ASN A 160 -14.46 4.58 -2.50
CA ASN A 160 -14.82 3.81 -1.31
C ASN A 160 -15.29 2.39 -1.67
N GLN A 161 -14.48 1.69 -2.48
CA GLN A 161 -14.79 0.36 -2.99
C GLN A 161 -13.80 -0.68 -2.48
N PHE A 162 -14.38 -1.83 -2.12
CA PHE A 162 -13.67 -3.05 -1.78
C PHE A 162 -14.36 -4.18 -2.53
N ARG A 163 -13.80 -4.57 -3.68
CA ARG A 163 -14.51 -5.43 -4.66
C ARG A 163 -13.55 -6.33 -5.41
N GLU A 164 -14.11 -7.26 -6.16
CA GLU A 164 -13.37 -8.05 -7.14
C GLU A 164 -12.75 -7.14 -8.21
N TRP A 165 -11.44 -7.30 -8.45
CA TRP A 165 -10.72 -6.54 -9.47
C TRP A 165 -11.12 -6.99 -10.86
N LYS A 166 -11.48 -6.03 -11.71
CA LYS A 166 -11.80 -6.28 -13.12
C LYS A 166 -11.14 -5.22 -13.98
N PRO A 167 -10.17 -5.57 -14.85
CA PRO A 167 -9.47 -4.59 -15.66
C PRO A 167 -10.40 -3.81 -16.59
N GLU A 168 -11.53 -4.39 -16.99
CA GLU A 168 -12.57 -3.72 -17.79
C GLU A 168 -13.31 -2.57 -17.07
N ASN A 169 -13.26 -2.51 -15.74
CA ASN A 169 -13.86 -1.41 -14.97
C ASN A 169 -13.01 -0.14 -15.02
N GLU A 170 -11.75 -0.25 -15.40
CA GLU A 170 -10.76 0.81 -15.22
C GLU A 170 -10.47 1.55 -16.52
N LYS A 171 -10.49 2.89 -16.44
CA LYS A 171 -10.12 3.75 -17.57
C LYS A 171 -8.62 4.02 -17.50
N HIS A 172 -7.88 3.50 -18.48
CA HIS A 172 -6.42 3.62 -18.60
C HIS A 172 -5.61 2.98 -17.44
N PRO A 173 -5.85 1.71 -17.09
CA PRO A 173 -5.19 1.08 -15.97
C PRO A 173 -3.70 0.90 -16.26
N GLY A 174 -2.85 1.50 -15.42
CA GLY A 174 -1.40 1.36 -15.49
C GLY A 174 -0.82 0.98 -14.13
N ILE A 175 -0.08 -0.14 -14.07
CA ILE A 175 0.68 -0.47 -12.86
C ILE A 175 1.84 0.52 -12.73
N VAL A 176 1.90 1.21 -11.60
CA VAL A 176 2.99 2.15 -11.27
C VAL A 176 4.00 1.57 -10.29
N SER A 177 3.60 0.60 -9.48
CA SER A 177 4.45 -0.04 -8.48
C SER A 177 3.91 -1.43 -8.14
N ILE A 178 4.80 -2.32 -7.72
CA ILE A 178 4.46 -3.63 -7.19
C ILE A 178 5.24 -3.81 -5.90
N MET A 179 4.52 -4.01 -4.80
CA MET A 179 5.09 -4.45 -3.54
C MET A 179 4.89 -5.96 -3.42
N TYR A 180 5.94 -6.69 -3.08
CA TYR A 180 5.87 -8.11 -2.82
C TYR A 180 6.83 -8.48 -1.70
N THR A 181 6.52 -9.52 -0.95
CA THR A 181 7.46 -10.19 -0.06
C THR A 181 8.38 -11.04 -0.93
N SER A 182 9.68 -10.84 -0.82
CA SER A 182 10.64 -11.62 -1.60
C SER A 182 10.95 -12.94 -0.91
N GLU A 183 10.36 -14.05 -1.40
CA GLU A 183 10.86 -15.40 -1.08
C GLU A 183 12.08 -15.81 -1.93
N GLU A 184 12.48 -15.06 -2.96
CA GLU A 184 13.55 -15.48 -3.86
C GLU A 184 14.97 -15.00 -3.46
N ASN A 185 15.70 -15.94 -2.84
CA ASN A 185 17.01 -16.44 -3.28
C ASN A 185 17.97 -15.48 -4.03
N GLU A 186 18.96 -14.95 -3.31
CA GLU A 186 20.28 -14.62 -3.89
C GLU A 186 21.15 -15.87 -4.20
N PHE A 187 20.54 -17.06 -4.33
CA PHE A 187 21.22 -18.31 -4.70
C PHE A 187 20.70 -18.92 -6.01
N GLY A 188 20.50 -18.08 -7.04
CA GLY A 188 19.92 -18.53 -8.31
C GLY A 188 20.39 -17.79 -9.57
N ARG A 189 21.59 -17.20 -9.57
CA ARG A 189 22.28 -16.79 -10.80
C ARG A 189 23.68 -17.42 -10.84
N ASN A 190 23.72 -18.67 -11.31
CA ASN A 190 24.89 -19.22 -12.00
C ASN A 190 24.60 -19.17 -13.50
#